data_AF-A0A5K7XF93-F1
#
_entry.id   AF-A0A5K7XF93-F1
#
_cell.length_a   1.000
_cell.length_b   1.000
_cell.length_c   1.000
_cell.angle_alpha   90.00
_cell.angle_beta   90.00
_cell.angle_gamma   90.00
#
_symmetry.space_group_name_H-M   'P 1'
#
loop_
_entity.id
_entity.type
_entity.pdbx_description
1 polymer ?
#
loop_
_entity_poly.entity_id
_entity_poly.type
_entity_poly.pdbx_seq_one_letter_code
_entity_poly.pdbx_strand_id
1 'polypeptide(L)'
;MTPELQRRWQAASAPFDGMVVTTCDEHGPSILQEMLLLAAGRLQGAFPDVYVSDDWHEHDGFLTEPSPIAWEELLERFASPRALYDSRHQDEHVRVAIFPSSHDWLLRYCIEDSEPDYRDACCDFDFTCSPESPAYGLASQINATWPGYTNVMPAKEFFDRSYGG
;
A
#
# COMPACT_ATOMS: atom_id res chain seq x y z
N MET A 1 -4.35 -4.21 -9.86
CA MET A 1 -3.17 -3.44 -10.30
C MET A 1 -3.53 -2.67 -11.58
N THR A 2 -3.01 -1.45 -11.81
CA THR A 2 -3.24 -0.72 -13.08
C THR A 2 -2.41 -1.34 -14.23
N PRO A 3 -2.74 -1.10 -15.52
CA PRO A 3 -1.96 -1.69 -16.62
C PRO A 3 -0.50 -1.21 -16.63
N GLU A 4 -0.28 0.04 -16.23
CA GLU A 4 1.06 0.62 -16.17
C GLU A 4 1.88 0.04 -15.01
N LEU A 5 1.27 -0.14 -13.83
CA LEU A 5 1.93 -0.84 -12.72
C LEU A 5 2.24 -2.30 -13.09
N GLN A 6 1.33 -3.00 -13.76
CA GLN A 6 1.56 -4.37 -14.23
C GLN A 6 2.73 -4.44 -15.22
N ARG A 7 2.77 -3.54 -16.21
CA ARG A 7 3.88 -3.44 -17.17
C ARG A 7 5.21 -3.20 -16.47
N ARG A 8 5.23 -2.34 -15.46
CA ARG A 8 6.44 -2.01 -14.67
C ARG A 8 6.91 -3.17 -13.82
N TRP A 9 5.98 -3.87 -13.15
CA TRP A 9 6.29 -5.07 -12.39
C TRP A 9 6.92 -6.16 -13.28
N GLN A 10 6.33 -6.44 -14.44
CA GLN A 10 6.88 -7.39 -15.42
C GLN A 10 8.29 -6.99 -15.91
N ALA A 11 8.54 -5.69 -16.03
CA ALA A 11 9.83 -5.14 -16.42
C ALA A 11 10.83 -4.98 -15.26
N ALA A 12 10.43 -5.31 -14.02
CA ALA A 12 11.19 -5.03 -12.81
C ALA A 12 11.66 -3.56 -12.72
N SER A 13 10.79 -2.63 -13.11
CA SER A 13 11.05 -1.19 -13.05
C SER A 13 10.27 -0.52 -11.93
N ALA A 14 10.64 0.71 -11.57
CA ALA A 14 9.96 1.52 -10.56
C ALA A 14 8.43 1.41 -10.66
N PRO A 15 7.73 1.14 -9.53
CA PRO A 15 8.25 1.11 -8.16
C PRO A 15 8.76 -0.28 -7.70
N PHE A 16 8.91 -1.24 -8.62
CA PHE A 16 9.26 -2.63 -8.34
C PHE A 16 10.77 -2.92 -8.49
N ASP A 17 11.59 -1.89 -8.67
CA ASP A 17 13.05 -1.95 -8.81
C ASP A 17 13.78 -1.68 -7.49
N GLY A 18 13.42 -2.40 -6.43
CA GLY A 18 14.00 -2.17 -5.11
C GLY A 18 13.52 -3.14 -4.06
N MET A 19 13.31 -2.61 -2.87
CA MET A 19 12.82 -3.37 -1.71
C MET A 19 11.38 -2.97 -1.42
N VAL A 20 10.60 -3.95 -0.97
CA VAL A 20 9.30 -3.74 -0.36
C VAL A 20 9.43 -3.95 1.14
N VAL A 21 8.80 -3.08 1.93
CA VAL A 21 8.48 -3.37 3.33
C VAL A 21 7.02 -3.83 3.38
N THR A 22 6.76 -4.95 4.02
CA THR A 22 5.42 -5.54 4.13
C THR A 22 5.20 -6.00 5.56
N THR A 23 3.94 -6.07 5.99
CA THR A 23 3.60 -6.68 7.27
C THR A 23 3.79 -8.20 7.23
N CYS A 24 4.26 -8.78 8.35
CA CYS A 24 4.51 -10.23 8.46
C CYS A 24 3.44 -10.98 9.26
N ASP A 25 2.69 -10.27 10.09
CA ASP A 25 1.60 -10.81 10.91
C ASP A 25 0.35 -9.94 10.73
N GLU A 26 -0.82 -10.56 10.94
CA GLU A 26 -2.09 -9.84 11.02
C GLU A 26 -2.04 -8.84 12.17
N HIS A 27 -2.40 -7.60 11.86
CA HIS A 27 -2.44 -6.50 12.82
C HIS A 27 -3.77 -5.77 12.70
N GLY A 28 -4.23 -5.19 13.80
CA GLY A 28 -5.50 -4.46 13.80
C GLY A 28 -5.39 -3.07 13.17
N PRO A 29 -6.53 -2.39 12.90
CA PRO A 29 -6.53 -1.13 12.16
C PRO A 29 -5.79 0.04 12.84
N SER A 30 -5.51 -0.04 14.14
CA SER A 30 -4.71 0.98 14.83
C SER A 30 -3.26 0.99 14.34
N ILE A 31 -2.64 -0.18 14.17
CA ILE A 31 -1.27 -0.26 13.67
C ILE A 31 -1.21 0.14 12.20
N LEU A 32 -2.18 -0.31 11.40
CA LEU A 32 -2.27 0.11 9.99
C LEU A 32 -2.40 1.63 9.88
N GLN A 33 -3.25 2.25 10.70
CA GLN A 33 -3.42 3.70 10.74
C GLN A 33 -2.10 4.42 11.01
N GLU A 34 -1.33 3.98 12.01
CA GLU A 34 -0.04 4.59 12.34
C GLU A 34 0.97 4.48 11.19
N MET A 35 1.03 3.32 10.52
CA MET A 35 1.88 3.11 9.35
C MET A 35 1.48 4.02 8.18
N LEU A 36 0.18 4.14 7.89
CA LEU A 36 -0.34 5.00 6.83
C LEU A 36 -0.09 6.49 7.11
N LEU A 37 -0.27 6.94 8.36
CA LEU A 37 0.02 8.32 8.75
C LEU A 37 1.52 8.64 8.66
N LEU A 38 2.39 7.71 9.04
CA LEU A 38 3.84 7.85 8.88
C LEU A 38 4.23 7.96 7.41
N ALA A 39 3.67 7.10 6.55
CA ALA A 39 3.90 7.14 5.11
C ALA A 39 3.39 8.46 4.50
N ALA A 40 2.14 8.84 4.77
CA ALA A 40 1.54 10.07 4.28
C ALA A 40 2.35 11.31 4.69
N GLY A 41 2.80 11.37 5.95
CA GLY A 41 3.64 12.46 6.45
C GLY A 41 4.95 12.64 5.70
N ARG A 42 5.51 11.55 5.14
CA ARG A 42 6.72 11.57 4.30
C ARG A 42 6.44 11.86 2.84
N LEU A 43 5.33 11.35 2.31
CA LEU A 43 5.03 11.39 0.88
C LEU A 43 4.39 12.73 0.45
N GLN A 44 3.51 13.31 1.26
CA GLN A 44 2.73 14.50 0.87
C GLN A 44 3.57 15.71 0.45
N GLY A 45 4.76 15.89 1.03
CA GLY A 45 5.61 17.03 0.72
C GLY A 45 6.33 16.93 -0.63
N ALA A 46 6.57 15.72 -1.13
CA ALA A 46 7.31 15.47 -2.37
C ALA A 46 6.41 15.09 -3.54
N PHE A 47 5.20 14.60 -3.27
CA PHE A 47 4.28 14.07 -4.28
C PHE A 47 2.89 14.70 -4.11
N PRO A 48 2.64 15.91 -4.66
CA PRO A 48 1.37 16.60 -4.46
C PRO A 48 0.19 15.89 -5.15
N ASP A 49 0.45 15.22 -6.27
CA ASP A 49 -0.56 14.49 -7.05
C ASP A 49 -0.43 12.98 -6.81
N VAL A 50 -1.48 12.38 -6.26
CA VAL A 50 -1.56 10.95 -6.00
C VAL A 50 -2.86 10.37 -6.55
N TYR A 51 -2.80 9.07 -6.83
CA TYR A 51 -3.89 8.30 -7.37
C TYR A 51 -4.20 7.14 -6.43
N VAL A 52 -5.47 6.76 -6.39
CA VAL A 52 -5.94 5.56 -5.71
C VAL A 52 -6.55 4.59 -6.71
N SER A 53 -6.34 3.29 -6.52
CA SER A 53 -6.96 2.23 -7.32
C SER A 53 -7.15 0.97 -6.49
N ASP A 54 -8.12 0.14 -6.86
CA ASP A 54 -8.29 -1.18 -6.26
C ASP A 54 -7.33 -2.17 -6.91
N ASP A 55 -6.45 -2.74 -6.11
CA ASP A 55 -5.40 -3.64 -6.53
C ASP A 55 -5.81 -5.11 -6.35
N TRP A 56 -6.30 -5.67 -7.45
CA TRP A 56 -6.67 -7.08 -7.62
C TRP A 56 -5.49 -8.02 -7.96
N HIS A 57 -4.26 -7.66 -7.63
CA HIS A 57 -3.05 -8.46 -7.96
C HIS A 57 -3.13 -9.92 -7.46
N GLU A 58 -3.78 -10.14 -6.31
CA GLU A 58 -3.92 -11.45 -5.67
C GLU A 58 -5.13 -12.26 -6.16
N HIS A 59 -5.97 -11.68 -7.03
CA HIS A 59 -7.15 -12.32 -7.63
C HIS A 59 -6.97 -12.48 -9.14
N ASP A 60 -7.88 -11.93 -9.94
CA ASP A 60 -8.01 -12.18 -11.37
C ASP A 60 -7.24 -11.17 -12.25
N GLY A 61 -6.42 -10.28 -11.66
CA GLY A 61 -5.61 -9.33 -12.43
C GLY A 61 -6.37 -8.23 -13.17
N PHE A 62 -7.60 -7.87 -12.74
CA PHE A 62 -8.44 -6.89 -13.45
C PHE A 62 -8.21 -5.41 -13.08
N LEU A 63 -8.44 -4.58 -14.11
CA LEU A 63 -8.00 -3.19 -14.26
C LEU A 63 -9.05 -2.20 -13.74
N THR A 64 -8.90 -1.74 -12.50
CA THR A 64 -9.62 -0.53 -12.06
C THR A 64 -8.91 0.71 -12.60
N GLU A 65 -9.69 1.69 -13.08
CA GLU A 65 -9.13 2.97 -13.49
C GLU A 65 -8.70 3.75 -12.24
N PRO A 66 -7.42 4.17 -12.15
CA PRO A 66 -6.97 4.94 -11.01
C PRO A 66 -7.65 6.29 -10.98
N SER A 67 -8.12 6.67 -9.80
CA SER A 67 -8.77 7.96 -9.55
C SER A 67 -7.80 8.92 -8.86
N PRO A 68 -7.65 10.17 -9.32
CA PRO A 68 -6.88 11.16 -8.57
C PRO A 68 -7.53 11.40 -7.21
N ILE A 69 -6.72 11.59 -6.17
CA ILE A 69 -7.19 11.86 -4.82
C ILE A 69 -6.34 12.94 -4.16
N ALA A 70 -6.98 13.82 -3.38
CA ALA A 70 -6.28 14.83 -2.61
C ALA A 70 -5.69 14.21 -1.32
N TRP A 71 -4.56 14.74 -0.86
CA TRP A 71 -3.96 14.29 0.40
C TRP A 71 -4.88 14.53 1.59
N GLU A 72 -5.64 15.63 1.59
CA GLU A 72 -6.62 15.92 2.62
C GLU A 72 -7.67 14.79 2.72
N GLU A 73 -8.16 14.31 1.58
CA GLU A 73 -9.12 13.20 1.54
C GLU A 73 -8.50 11.88 2.01
N LEU A 74 -7.23 11.59 1.65
CA LEU A 74 -6.50 10.44 2.18
C LEU A 74 -6.33 10.53 3.71
N LEU A 75 -5.97 11.70 4.22
CA LEU A 75 -5.79 11.92 5.65
C LEU A 75 -7.11 11.81 6.43
N GLU A 76 -8.24 12.18 5.83
CA GLU A 76 -9.56 11.93 6.40
C GLU A 76 -9.86 10.43 6.52
N ARG A 77 -9.51 9.63 5.51
CA ARG A 77 -9.61 8.15 5.58
C ARG A 77 -8.73 7.59 6.70
N PHE A 78 -7.56 8.20 6.93
CA PHE A 78 -6.61 7.77 7.96
C PHE A 78 -6.84 8.41 9.33
N ALA A 79 -7.90 9.21 9.50
CA ALA A 79 -8.12 10.01 10.71
C ALA A 79 -8.41 9.18 11.96
N SER A 80 -8.99 7.98 11.80
CA SER A 80 -9.22 7.04 12.90
C SER A 80 -9.24 5.59 12.40
N PRO A 81 -9.04 4.59 13.27
CA PRO A 81 -9.16 3.19 12.89
C PRO A 81 -10.54 2.86 12.29
N ARG A 82 -11.58 3.54 12.79
CA ARG A 82 -12.95 3.41 12.28
C ARG A 82 -13.11 4.00 10.87
N ALA A 83 -12.61 5.21 10.64
CA ALA A 83 -12.67 5.85 9.32
C ALA A 83 -11.89 5.02 8.28
N LEU A 84 -10.75 4.46 8.68
CA LEU A 84 -9.93 3.60 7.86
C LEU A 84 -10.69 2.30 7.51
N TYR A 85 -11.32 1.66 8.49
CA TYR A 85 -12.17 0.48 8.28
C TYR A 85 -13.36 0.76 7.36
N ASP A 86 -14.02 1.91 7.51
CA ASP A 86 -15.15 2.32 6.67
C ASP A 86 -14.71 2.64 5.21
N SER A 87 -13.40 2.85 4.98
CA SER A 87 -12.82 3.11 3.65
C SER A 87 -12.39 1.85 2.88
N ARG A 88 -12.57 0.65 3.44
CA ARG A 88 -12.16 -0.62 2.82
C ARG A 88 -12.95 -0.97 1.56
N HIS A 89 -12.38 -1.84 0.72
CA HIS A 89 -12.96 -2.28 -0.55
C HIS A 89 -14.18 -3.24 -0.41
N GLN A 90 -14.41 -3.84 0.77
CA GLN A 90 -15.50 -4.81 1.04
C GLN A 90 -15.41 -6.11 0.24
N ASP A 91 -14.25 -6.40 -0.35
CA ASP A 91 -13.94 -7.68 -0.99
C ASP A 91 -12.65 -8.21 -0.35
N GLU A 92 -12.57 -9.52 -0.15
CA GLU A 92 -11.42 -10.17 0.45
C GLU A 92 -10.19 -9.96 -0.44
N HIS A 93 -8.99 -9.80 0.13
CA HIS A 93 -7.71 -9.70 -0.60
C HIS A 93 -7.61 -8.62 -1.70
N VAL A 94 -8.56 -7.68 -1.79
CA VAL A 94 -8.41 -6.50 -2.63
C VAL A 94 -7.71 -5.40 -1.84
N ARG A 95 -6.53 -5.02 -2.30
CA ARG A 95 -5.72 -3.96 -1.66
C ARG A 95 -6.13 -2.60 -2.21
N VAL A 96 -6.20 -1.59 -1.36
CA VAL A 96 -6.22 -0.19 -1.82
C VAL A 96 -4.78 0.20 -2.14
N ALA A 97 -4.52 0.54 -3.41
CA ALA A 97 -3.22 1.01 -3.87
C ALA A 97 -3.21 2.53 -4.00
N ILE A 98 -2.14 3.16 -3.52
CA ILE A 98 -1.87 4.60 -3.61
C ILE A 98 -0.49 4.78 -4.25
N PHE A 99 -0.39 5.67 -5.25
CA PHE A 99 0.85 5.90 -5.98
C PHE A 99 0.85 7.28 -6.67
N PRO A 100 2.03 7.84 -7.02
CA PRO A 100 2.14 9.11 -7.73
C PRO A 100 2.06 8.90 -9.25
N SER A 101 1.83 9.96 -10.02
CA SER A 101 1.87 9.90 -11.50
C SER A 101 3.21 9.40 -12.06
N SER A 102 4.31 9.62 -11.35
CA SER A 102 5.65 9.16 -11.75
C SER A 102 5.86 7.64 -11.58
N HIS A 103 5.04 6.99 -10.74
CA HIS A 103 5.19 5.59 -10.33
C HIS A 103 6.52 5.29 -9.61
N ASP A 104 7.07 6.26 -8.88
CA ASP A 104 8.34 6.08 -8.13
C ASP A 104 8.16 5.30 -6.82
N TRP A 105 6.92 5.15 -6.35
CA TRP A 105 6.56 4.36 -5.20
C TRP A 105 5.14 3.81 -5.34
N LEU A 106 4.83 2.78 -4.56
CA LEU A 106 3.52 2.19 -4.42
C LEU A 106 3.31 1.84 -2.95
N LEU A 107 2.22 2.35 -2.39
CA LEU A 107 1.72 2.03 -1.06
C LEU A 107 0.46 1.21 -1.24
N ARG A 108 0.32 0.10 -0.52
CA ARG A 108 -0.88 -0.72 -0.53
C ARG A 108 -1.31 -1.07 0.88
N TYR A 109 -2.62 -1.15 1.09
CA TYR A 109 -3.17 -1.71 2.31
C TYR A 109 -4.42 -2.52 2.04
N CYS A 110 -4.70 -3.51 2.89
CA CYS A 110 -5.95 -4.26 2.89
C CYS A 110 -6.52 -4.28 4.32
N ILE A 111 -7.83 -4.36 4.42
CA ILE A 111 -8.56 -4.58 5.66
C ILE A 111 -9.58 -5.66 5.33
N GLU A 112 -9.44 -6.83 5.94
CA GLU A 112 -10.32 -7.96 5.69
C GLU A 112 -11.75 -7.64 6.12
N ASP A 113 -12.71 -8.11 5.32
CA ASP A 113 -14.15 -7.94 5.58
C ASP A 113 -14.78 -9.11 6.36
N SER A 114 -13.94 -10.00 6.89
CA SER A 114 -14.36 -11.20 7.60
C SER A 114 -15.00 -10.91 8.96
N GLU A 115 -14.67 -9.77 9.57
CA GLU A 115 -15.10 -9.42 10.93
C GLU A 115 -16.13 -8.26 10.94
N PRO A 116 -17.27 -8.39 11.62
CA PRO A 116 -18.28 -7.32 11.67
C PRO A 116 -17.84 -6.12 12.52
N ASP A 117 -16.88 -6.30 13.44
CA ASP A 117 -16.34 -5.25 14.29
C ASP A 117 -14.94 -4.84 13.80
N TYR A 118 -14.77 -3.55 13.52
CA TYR A 118 -13.49 -3.01 13.06
C TYR A 118 -12.33 -3.28 14.02
N ARG A 119 -12.59 -3.51 15.31
CA ARG A 119 -11.55 -3.78 16.30
C ARG A 119 -10.87 -5.13 16.13
N ASP A 120 -11.59 -6.07 15.51
CA ASP A 120 -11.14 -7.43 15.29
C ASP A 120 -10.66 -7.64 13.84
N ALA A 121 -10.82 -6.63 12.97
CA ALA A 121 -10.41 -6.70 11.57
C ALA A 121 -8.89 -6.92 11.42
N CYS A 122 -8.53 -7.85 10.55
CA CYS A 122 -7.14 -8.09 10.16
C CYS A 122 -6.75 -7.14 9.03
N CYS A 123 -5.56 -6.55 9.15
CA CYS A 123 -5.04 -5.57 8.21
C CYS A 123 -3.71 -6.00 7.64
N ASP A 124 -3.43 -5.47 6.47
CA ASP A 124 -2.21 -5.68 5.72
C ASP A 124 -1.68 -4.36 5.15
N PHE A 125 -0.36 -4.26 5.06
CA PHE A 125 0.33 -3.08 4.55
C PHE A 125 1.56 -3.50 3.75
N ASP A 126 1.79 -2.85 2.61
CA ASP A 126 3.08 -2.89 1.95
C ASP A 126 3.45 -1.57 1.27
N PHE A 127 4.75 -1.29 1.22
CA PHE A 127 5.30 -0.11 0.57
C PHE A 127 6.55 -0.48 -0.20
N THR A 128 6.57 -0.17 -1.50
CA THR A 128 7.72 -0.33 -2.38
C THR A 128 8.10 1.00 -3.01
N CYS A 129 9.38 1.20 -3.24
CA CYS A 129 9.90 2.48 -3.69
C CYS A 129 11.19 2.31 -4.50
N SER A 130 11.30 3.08 -5.58
CA SER A 130 12.50 3.13 -6.39
C SER A 130 13.68 3.77 -5.62
N PRO A 131 14.91 3.27 -5.80
CA PRO A 131 16.13 3.87 -5.23
C PRO A 131 16.35 5.35 -5.56
N GLU A 132 15.84 5.80 -6.71
CA GLU A 132 15.97 7.19 -7.18
C GLU A 132 14.88 8.12 -6.62
N SER A 133 13.88 7.56 -5.92
CA SER A 133 12.76 8.31 -5.37
C SER A 133 13.17 9.12 -4.14
N PRO A 134 12.65 10.35 -3.97
CA PRO A 134 12.72 11.09 -2.70
C PRO A 134 12.21 10.30 -1.49
N ALA A 135 11.37 9.28 -1.70
CA ALA A 135 10.81 8.44 -0.65
C ALA A 135 11.64 7.18 -0.33
N TYR A 136 12.80 6.94 -0.95
CA TYR A 136 13.54 5.69 -0.82
C TYR A 136 13.84 5.28 0.64
N GLY A 137 14.10 6.24 1.52
CA GLY A 137 14.35 5.98 2.96
C GLY A 137 13.13 5.54 3.77
N LEU A 138 11.92 5.64 3.21
CA LEU A 138 10.67 5.38 3.94
C LEU A 138 10.52 3.89 4.32
N ALA A 139 10.86 2.96 3.43
CA ALA A 139 10.77 1.53 3.74
C ALA A 139 11.63 1.15 4.96
N SER A 140 12.87 1.65 5.00
CA SER A 140 13.77 1.48 6.14
C SER A 140 13.24 2.13 7.42
N GLN A 141 12.61 3.30 7.31
CA GLN A 141 12.00 3.99 8.45
C GLN A 141 10.80 3.22 9.02
N ILE A 142 9.92 2.71 8.16
CA ILE A 142 8.79 1.86 8.57
C ILE A 142 9.32 0.64 9.31
N ASN A 143 10.28 -0.08 8.71
CA ASN A 143 10.85 -1.27 9.33
C ASN A 143 11.57 -0.99 10.65
N ALA A 144 12.23 0.16 10.80
CA ALA A 144 12.85 0.55 12.05
C ALA A 144 11.83 0.91 13.14
N THR A 145 10.63 1.36 12.75
CA THR A 145 9.55 1.74 13.68
C THR A 145 8.80 0.50 14.17
N TRP A 146 8.60 -0.50 13.30
CA TRP A 146 7.88 -1.74 13.61
C TRP A 146 8.66 -3.03 13.27
N PRO A 147 9.90 -3.22 13.77
CA PRO A 147 10.77 -4.32 13.35
C PRO A 147 10.26 -5.73 13.67
N GLY A 148 9.26 -5.86 14.55
CA GLY A 148 8.60 -7.12 14.87
C GLY A 148 7.30 -7.38 14.10
N TYR A 149 6.82 -6.41 13.32
CA TYR A 149 5.59 -6.52 12.52
C TYR A 149 5.85 -6.43 11.01
N THR A 150 7.07 -6.05 10.61
CA THR A 150 7.41 -5.84 9.21
C THR A 150 8.58 -6.71 8.77
N ASN A 151 8.55 -7.09 7.50
CA ASN A 151 9.65 -7.72 6.80
C ASN A 151 10.06 -6.87 5.60
N VAL A 152 11.32 -6.96 5.20
CA VAL A 152 11.85 -6.27 4.02
C VAL A 152 12.44 -7.30 3.07
N MET A 153 12.01 -7.28 1.82
CA MET A 153 12.48 -8.20 0.79
C MET A 153 12.52 -7.55 -0.59
N PRO A 154 13.16 -8.17 -1.60
CA PRO A 154 13.13 -7.65 -2.96
C PRO A 154 11.68 -7.53 -3.46
N ALA A 155 11.32 -6.37 -3.98
CA ALA A 155 9.96 -6.09 -4.44
C ALA A 155 9.53 -7.12 -5.49
N LYS A 156 10.37 -7.39 -6.49
CA LYS A 156 10.07 -8.40 -7.50
C LYS A 156 9.69 -9.77 -6.91
N GLU A 157 10.45 -10.27 -5.94
CA GLU A 157 10.16 -11.56 -5.32
C GLU A 157 8.83 -11.56 -4.58
N PHE A 158 8.48 -10.46 -3.93
CA PHE A 158 7.22 -10.32 -3.22
C PHE A 158 6.03 -10.33 -4.19
N PHE A 159 6.06 -9.48 -5.22
CA PHE A 159 4.97 -9.39 -6.19
C PHE A 159 4.85 -10.66 -7.06
N ASP A 160 5.95 -11.37 -7.32
CA ASP A 160 5.92 -12.65 -8.05
C ASP A 160 5.26 -13.79 -7.24
N ARG A 161 5.26 -13.73 -5.90
CA ARG A 161 4.67 -14.78 -5.02
C ARG A 161 3.17 -14.65 -4.87
N SER A 162 2.66 -13.42 -4.91
CA SER A 162 1.26 -13.09 -4.57
C SER A 162 0.40 -12.86 -5.81
N TYR A 163 0.77 -13.44 -6.96
CA TYR A 163 0.01 -13.24 -8.21
C TYR A 163 -1.09 -14.30 -8.35
N GLY A 164 -2.35 -13.87 -8.45
CA GLY A 164 -3.52 -14.75 -8.54
C GLY A 164 -3.92 -15.16 -9.97
N GLY A 165 -3.59 -14.36 -11.00
CA GLY A 165 -4.06 -14.61 -12.38
C GLY A 165 -3.64 -13.55 -13.39
#